data_AF-A0A7J2HGR7-F1
#
_entry.id   AF-A0A7J2HGR7-F1
#
_cell.length_a   1.000
_cell.length_b   1.000
_cell.length_c   1.000
_cell.angle_alpha   90.00
_cell.angle_beta   90.00
_cell.angle_gamma   90.00
#
_symmetry.space_group_name_H-M   'P 1'
#
loop_
_entity.id
_entity.type
_entity.pdbx_description
1 polymer ?
#
loop_
_entity_poly.entity_id
_entity_poly.type
_entity_poly.pdbx_seq_one_letter_code
_entity_poly.pdbx_strand_id
1 'polypeptide(L)'
;STIYPALYTISKYLNLGIVKPEQLTVEALDYIFRGVGSPSEISARSGLDEPILKQMREEFLYWYPVDMRISAKELVPNHLTFYIFQHVAIFEPRHWPRGIGVNGMVKIEGEKMSKSKGNFIPLKKAVELYGADATRATLLLAAEDMDDPDWRDKNAREAGRMLETILRICREVASADVEELGEMDAWLLSILQRRIARITSMMEILKTRTAISEALYELYNDWRWYLRRGGGKLGKAAKTFVETWVKLLAPFIPFTAEECWSILGKDGFVSTERWPEPDEKLVDGVRELEEELLSRLMEDIRSIIEVYRRRPQRIILYVAASEKKAALEKALELMKEKPKNPVGDLIRWLIGRKLVEPKKAPSLAKLIFDTISACAQRYEPEVLIKAAERELEFYQKAKEFLEREFNASVEVYREGAEEIYDPRNKASSALPLRPGIYLE
;
A
#
# COMPACT_ATOMS: atom_id res chain seq x y z
N SER A 1 37.03 -3.32 -4.46
CA SER A 1 35.61 -3.05 -4.80
C SER A 1 34.85 -2.37 -3.66
N THR A 2 35.48 -1.57 -2.80
CA THR A 2 34.84 -0.98 -1.61
C THR A 2 34.47 0.49 -1.83
N ILE A 3 35.42 1.34 -2.21
CA ILE A 3 35.18 2.79 -2.42
C ILE A 3 34.91 3.18 -3.88
N TYR A 4 34.66 2.21 -4.75
CA TYR A 4 34.39 2.47 -6.16
C TYR A 4 33.14 3.34 -6.46
N PRO A 5 32.13 3.49 -5.57
CA PRO A 5 31.07 4.45 -5.86
C PRO A 5 31.59 5.90 -5.99
N ALA A 6 32.70 6.25 -5.34
CA ALA A 6 33.35 7.54 -5.54
C ALA A 6 33.81 7.71 -7.01
N LEU A 7 34.30 6.64 -7.64
CA LEU A 7 34.67 6.66 -9.07
C LEU A 7 33.47 6.90 -9.97
N TYR A 8 32.24 6.48 -9.59
CA TYR A 8 31.06 6.75 -10.42
C TYR A 8 30.83 8.24 -10.64
N THR A 9 31.08 9.07 -9.62
CA THR A 9 30.91 10.53 -9.68
C THR A 9 31.77 11.19 -10.77
N ILE A 10 32.90 10.56 -11.14
CA ILE A 10 33.83 11.08 -12.14
C ILE A 10 33.99 10.17 -13.37
N SER A 11 33.30 9.03 -13.40
CA SER A 11 33.48 8.01 -14.45
C SER A 11 33.21 8.53 -15.86
N LYS A 12 32.28 9.48 -16.00
CA LYS A 12 31.92 10.11 -17.29
C LYS A 12 33.12 10.77 -17.97
N TYR A 13 34.04 11.36 -17.21
CA TYR A 13 35.21 12.04 -17.77
C TYR A 13 36.18 11.05 -18.42
N LEU A 14 36.34 9.86 -17.83
CA LEU A 14 37.14 8.79 -18.43
C LEU A 14 36.43 8.18 -19.64
N ASN A 15 35.13 7.86 -19.49
CA ASN A 15 34.37 7.16 -20.53
C ASN A 15 34.20 7.98 -21.81
N LEU A 16 34.12 9.31 -21.70
CA LEU A 16 34.07 10.23 -22.83
C LEU A 16 35.45 10.61 -23.38
N GLY A 17 36.53 10.10 -22.79
CA GLY A 17 37.91 10.40 -23.20
C GLY A 17 38.34 11.84 -22.89
N ILE A 18 37.60 12.56 -22.04
CA ILE A 18 37.94 13.92 -21.57
C ILE A 18 39.20 13.85 -20.70
N VAL A 19 39.31 12.79 -19.90
CA VAL A 19 40.45 12.51 -19.03
C VAL A 19 41.03 11.14 -19.38
N LYS A 20 42.34 11.09 -19.62
CA LYS A 20 43.07 9.84 -19.85
C LYS A 20 43.41 9.17 -18.51
N PRO A 21 43.43 7.83 -18.44
CA PRO A 21 43.76 7.11 -17.21
C PRO A 21 45.09 7.54 -16.56
N GLU A 22 46.10 7.86 -17.37
CA GLU A 22 47.44 8.23 -16.90
C GLU A 22 47.47 9.60 -16.22
N GLN A 23 46.47 10.45 -16.49
CA GLN A 23 46.34 11.78 -15.88
C GLN A 23 45.73 11.71 -14.47
N LEU A 24 45.12 10.58 -14.08
CA LEU A 24 44.58 10.37 -12.73
C LEU A 24 45.65 9.88 -11.78
N THR A 25 46.63 10.74 -11.51
CA THR A 25 47.67 10.47 -10.51
C THR A 25 47.08 10.42 -9.09
N VAL A 26 47.86 9.95 -8.12
CA VAL A 26 47.44 9.90 -6.71
C VAL A 26 47.08 11.30 -6.21
N GLU A 27 47.85 12.32 -6.58
CA GLU A 27 47.60 13.71 -6.20
C GLU A 27 46.30 14.24 -6.81
N ALA A 28 46.00 13.90 -8.06
CA ALA A 28 44.73 14.26 -8.68
C ALA A 28 43.55 13.62 -7.94
N LEU A 29 43.64 12.33 -7.59
CA LEU A 29 42.60 11.63 -6.84
C LEU A 29 42.45 12.15 -5.39
N ASP A 30 43.56 12.46 -4.73
CA ASP A 30 43.58 13.09 -3.40
C ASP A 30 42.92 14.47 -3.43
N TYR A 31 43.16 15.28 -4.47
CA TYR A 31 42.44 16.53 -4.63
C TYR A 31 40.95 16.31 -4.90
N ILE A 32 40.59 15.47 -5.87
CA ILE A 32 39.20 15.24 -6.27
C ILE A 32 38.37 14.78 -5.07
N PHE A 33 38.84 13.74 -4.37
CA PHE A 33 38.03 13.09 -3.34
C PHE A 33 38.28 13.60 -1.92
N ARG A 34 39.48 14.13 -1.62
CA ARG A 34 39.86 14.56 -0.26
C ARG A 34 40.19 16.05 -0.16
N GLY A 35 40.32 16.74 -1.29
CA GLY A 35 40.60 18.18 -1.32
C GLY A 35 42.03 18.53 -0.96
N VAL A 36 42.94 17.57 -1.07
CA VAL A 36 44.35 17.74 -0.70
C VAL A 36 45.14 18.20 -1.93
N GLY A 37 45.96 19.24 -1.76
CA GLY A 37 46.85 19.76 -2.81
C GLY A 37 46.30 20.96 -3.58
N SER A 38 47.14 21.52 -4.45
CA SER A 38 46.83 22.68 -5.28
C SER A 38 46.42 22.25 -6.71
N PRO A 39 45.24 22.65 -7.22
CA PRO A 39 44.79 22.30 -8.57
C PRO A 39 45.76 22.70 -9.67
N SER A 40 46.37 23.88 -9.54
CA SER A 40 47.32 24.42 -10.52
C SER A 40 48.60 23.58 -10.60
N GLU A 41 49.11 23.14 -9.45
CA GLU A 41 50.31 22.29 -9.38
C GLU A 41 50.04 20.88 -9.91
N ILE A 42 48.88 20.32 -9.57
CA ILE A 42 48.46 19.00 -10.04
C ILE A 42 48.25 19.03 -11.56
N SER A 43 47.58 20.06 -12.07
CA SER A 43 47.37 20.29 -13.50
C SER A 43 48.71 20.34 -14.25
N ALA A 44 49.68 21.12 -13.75
CA ALA A 44 51.00 21.25 -14.37
C ALA A 44 51.78 19.91 -14.43
N ARG A 45 51.58 19.02 -13.46
CA ARG A 45 52.29 17.72 -13.40
C ARG A 45 51.59 16.61 -14.16
N SER A 46 50.27 16.52 -14.04
CA SER A 46 49.45 15.46 -14.65
C SER A 46 49.05 15.77 -16.10
N GLY A 47 49.15 17.04 -16.51
CA GLY A 47 48.61 17.53 -17.78
C GLY A 47 47.08 17.52 -17.81
N LEU A 48 46.42 17.39 -16.66
CA LEU A 48 44.96 17.44 -16.54
C LEU A 48 44.52 18.90 -16.33
N ASP A 49 43.68 19.41 -17.22
CA ASP A 49 43.22 20.79 -17.16
C ASP A 49 42.62 21.14 -15.78
N GLU A 50 43.11 22.22 -15.19
CA GLU A 50 42.69 22.68 -13.86
C GLU A 50 41.16 22.87 -13.73
N PRO A 51 40.45 23.45 -14.71
CA PRO A 51 38.99 23.53 -14.67
C PRO A 51 38.31 22.15 -14.60
N ILE A 52 38.82 21.15 -15.35
CA ILE A 52 38.28 19.78 -15.33
C ILE A 52 38.54 19.13 -13.98
N LEU A 53 39.73 19.33 -13.41
CA LEU A 53 40.07 18.84 -12.06
C LEU A 53 39.09 19.36 -10.99
N LYS A 54 38.79 20.67 -11.03
CA LYS A 54 37.83 21.31 -10.13
C LYS A 54 36.41 20.78 -10.36
N GLN A 55 35.99 20.65 -11.60
CA GLN A 55 34.66 20.14 -11.94
C GLN A 55 34.47 18.69 -11.46
N MET A 56 35.48 17.83 -11.61
CA MET A 56 35.45 16.46 -11.09
C MET A 56 35.28 16.43 -9.56
N ARG A 57 35.93 17.35 -8.85
CA ARG A 57 35.76 17.51 -7.40
C ARG A 57 34.34 17.98 -7.05
N GLU A 58 33.81 18.96 -7.77
CA GLU A 58 32.45 19.46 -7.57
C GLU A 58 31.40 18.36 -7.76
N GLU A 59 31.55 17.52 -8.78
CA GLU A 59 30.68 16.35 -9.00
C GLU A 59 30.73 15.36 -7.82
N PHE A 60 31.93 15.05 -7.31
CA PHE A 60 32.05 14.21 -6.13
C PHE A 60 31.35 14.85 -4.92
N LEU A 61 31.62 16.13 -4.64
CA LEU A 61 31.02 16.83 -3.49
C LEU A 61 29.50 16.98 -3.61
N TYR A 62 28.95 16.99 -4.83
CA TYR A 62 27.52 17.04 -5.07
C TYR A 62 26.85 15.68 -4.84
N TRP A 63 27.40 14.61 -5.42
CA TRP A 63 26.77 13.28 -5.42
C TRP A 63 27.09 12.41 -4.19
N TYR A 64 28.18 12.70 -3.47
CA TYR A 64 28.55 11.95 -2.26
C TYR A 64 28.05 12.66 -1.00
N PRO A 65 27.66 11.94 0.07
CA PRO A 65 27.84 10.50 0.30
C PRO A 65 26.88 9.60 -0.48
N VAL A 66 27.16 8.29 -0.48
CA VAL A 66 26.20 7.29 -0.96
C VAL A 66 24.98 7.25 -0.04
N ASP A 67 23.83 7.71 -0.54
CA ASP A 67 22.57 7.72 0.24
C ASP A 67 22.09 6.30 0.57
N MET A 68 22.11 5.40 -0.42
CA MET A 68 21.64 4.02 -0.25
C MET A 68 22.50 3.03 -1.04
N ARG A 69 22.97 1.99 -0.36
CA ARG A 69 23.68 0.85 -0.97
C ARG A 69 22.87 -0.43 -0.79
N ILE A 70 22.30 -0.95 -1.88
CA ILE A 70 21.48 -2.19 -1.85
C ILE A 70 22.34 -3.40 -2.21
N SER A 71 22.21 -4.50 -1.45
CA SER A 71 22.96 -5.73 -1.69
C SER A 71 22.35 -6.94 -0.98
N ALA A 72 22.73 -8.14 -1.42
CA ALA A 72 22.32 -9.37 -0.77
C ALA A 72 22.91 -9.53 0.65
N LYS A 73 22.15 -10.20 1.53
CA LYS A 73 22.54 -10.50 2.92
C LYS A 73 23.87 -11.25 3.07
N GLU A 74 24.27 -12.04 2.07
CA GLU A 74 25.55 -12.75 2.07
C GLU A 74 26.78 -11.81 2.01
N LEU A 75 26.59 -10.57 1.58
CA LEU A 75 27.68 -9.57 1.48
C LEU A 75 27.86 -8.74 2.76
N VAL A 76 26.95 -8.88 3.74
CA VAL A 76 27.04 -8.19 5.03
C VAL A 76 28.34 -8.51 5.77
N PRO A 77 28.71 -9.79 6.03
CA PRO A 77 29.89 -10.11 6.82
C PRO A 77 31.23 -9.87 6.10
N ASN A 78 31.21 -9.42 4.83
CA ASN A 78 32.40 -9.21 4.03
C ASN A 78 32.40 -7.83 3.34
N HIS A 79 31.93 -7.75 2.10
CA HIS A 79 32.01 -6.60 1.22
C HIS A 79 31.38 -5.36 1.84
N LEU A 80 30.19 -5.46 2.43
CA LEU A 80 29.51 -4.32 3.06
C LEU A 80 30.21 -3.86 4.34
N THR A 81 30.80 -4.79 5.09
CA THR A 81 31.64 -4.46 6.24
C THR A 81 32.93 -3.74 5.81
N PHE A 82 33.63 -4.25 4.80
CA PHE A 82 34.82 -3.59 4.24
C PHE A 82 34.49 -2.29 3.53
N TYR A 83 33.31 -2.17 2.93
CA TYR A 83 32.79 -0.93 2.37
C TYR A 83 32.77 0.16 3.45
N ILE A 84 32.22 -0.12 4.63
CA ILE A 84 32.22 0.83 5.75
C ILE A 84 33.65 1.15 6.21
N PHE A 85 34.46 0.13 6.51
CA PHE A 85 35.84 0.32 7.00
C PHE A 85 36.67 1.22 6.07
N GLN A 86 36.59 0.98 4.76
CA GLN A 86 37.36 1.73 3.78
C GLN A 86 36.84 3.16 3.59
N HIS A 87 35.53 3.40 3.71
CA HIS A 87 35.00 4.77 3.69
C HIS A 87 35.48 5.57 4.90
N VAL A 88 35.46 4.97 6.09
CA VAL A 88 35.95 5.60 7.34
C VAL A 88 37.45 5.89 7.28
N ALA A 89 38.23 5.00 6.66
CA ALA A 89 39.68 5.16 6.55
C ALA A 89 40.11 6.28 5.58
N ILE A 90 39.32 6.53 4.53
CA ILE A 90 39.74 7.39 3.41
C ILE A 90 39.01 8.73 3.40
N PHE A 91 37.71 8.75 3.73
CA PHE A 91 36.86 9.92 3.60
C PHE A 91 36.47 10.52 4.95
N GLU A 92 36.24 11.83 4.96
CA GLU A 92 35.70 12.56 6.11
C GLU A 92 34.28 12.08 6.47
N PRO A 93 33.84 12.24 7.74
CA PRO A 93 32.53 11.79 8.21
C PRO A 93 31.33 12.21 7.36
N ARG A 94 31.35 13.42 6.78
CA ARG A 94 30.28 13.91 5.90
C ARG A 94 30.10 13.11 4.60
N HIS A 95 31.13 12.37 4.19
CA HIS A 95 31.14 11.53 2.98
C HIS A 95 30.94 10.04 3.30
N TRP A 96 30.65 9.68 4.56
CA TRP A 96 30.36 8.30 4.93
C TRP A 96 28.99 7.85 4.40
N PRO A 97 28.82 6.56 4.04
CA PRO A 97 27.55 6.02 3.55
C PRO A 97 26.40 6.27 4.54
N ARG A 98 25.22 6.67 4.03
CA ARG A 98 24.06 6.98 4.86
C ARG A 98 23.14 5.80 5.13
N GLY A 99 23.03 4.86 4.18
CA GLY A 99 22.11 3.73 4.27
C GLY A 99 22.60 2.50 3.52
N ILE A 100 22.31 1.32 4.07
CA ILE A 100 22.51 0.02 3.43
C ILE A 100 21.19 -0.74 3.45
N GLY A 101 20.66 -1.04 2.28
CA GLY A 101 19.50 -1.93 2.09
C GLY A 101 19.98 -3.36 1.87
N VAL A 102 19.38 -4.32 2.57
CA VAL A 102 19.80 -5.73 2.49
C VAL A 102 18.63 -6.60 2.06
N ASN A 103 18.84 -7.38 0.99
CA ASN A 103 17.84 -8.32 0.45
C ASN A 103 18.25 -9.79 0.61
N GLY A 104 17.27 -10.70 0.56
CA GLY A 104 17.53 -12.15 0.47
C GLY A 104 18.02 -12.62 -0.90
N MET A 105 18.20 -13.93 -1.03
CA MET A 105 18.70 -14.60 -2.24
C MET A 105 17.55 -15.24 -3.01
N VAL A 106 17.51 -15.02 -4.33
CA VAL A 106 16.45 -15.55 -5.19
C VAL A 106 16.51 -17.08 -5.28
N LYS A 107 15.37 -17.72 -4.97
CA LYS A 107 15.07 -19.13 -5.25
C LYS A 107 14.27 -19.26 -6.54
N ILE A 108 14.25 -20.46 -7.13
CA ILE A 108 13.40 -20.80 -8.27
C ILE A 108 12.60 -22.04 -7.91
N GLU A 109 11.27 -21.92 -7.93
CA GLU A 109 10.34 -23.01 -7.59
C GLU A 109 10.68 -23.68 -6.25
N GLY A 110 11.00 -22.87 -5.23
CA GLY A 110 11.36 -23.31 -3.88
C GLY A 110 12.81 -23.76 -3.70
N GLU A 111 13.56 -23.99 -4.79
CA GLU A 111 14.93 -24.48 -4.75
C GLU A 111 15.97 -23.36 -4.91
N LYS A 112 17.15 -23.55 -4.33
CA LYS A 112 18.29 -22.66 -4.59
C LYS A 112 18.66 -22.70 -6.08
N MET A 113 18.83 -21.53 -6.67
CA MET A 113 19.21 -21.38 -8.07
C MET A 113 20.58 -22.02 -8.33
N SER A 114 20.67 -22.94 -9.29
CA SER A 114 21.91 -23.60 -9.67
C SER A 114 21.97 -23.89 -11.17
N LYS A 115 23.05 -23.44 -11.82
CA LYS A 115 23.31 -23.77 -13.23
C LYS A 115 23.44 -25.28 -13.45
N SER A 116 24.04 -26.02 -12.51
CA SER A 116 24.25 -27.47 -12.65
C SER A 116 22.98 -28.30 -12.48
N LYS A 117 22.00 -27.80 -11.71
CA LYS A 117 20.67 -28.43 -11.57
C LYS A 117 19.70 -28.04 -12.70
N GLY A 118 20.10 -27.14 -13.60
CA GLY A 118 19.25 -26.64 -14.68
C GLY A 118 18.15 -25.66 -14.24
N ASN A 119 18.01 -25.38 -12.93
CA ASN A 119 17.06 -24.42 -12.37
C ASN A 119 17.68 -23.01 -12.31
N PHE A 120 17.98 -22.46 -13.49
CA PHE A 120 18.54 -21.12 -13.65
C PHE A 120 17.77 -20.37 -14.75
N ILE A 121 17.27 -19.18 -14.43
CA ILE A 121 16.59 -18.31 -15.40
C ILE A 121 17.43 -17.05 -15.56
N PRO A 122 18.14 -16.90 -16.71
CA PRO A 122 18.83 -15.64 -17.01
C PRO A 122 17.82 -14.49 -17.11
N LEU A 123 18.22 -13.28 -16.68
CA LEU A 123 17.36 -12.08 -16.75
C LEU A 123 16.83 -11.86 -18.17
N LYS A 124 17.68 -11.97 -19.20
CA LYS A 124 17.27 -11.83 -20.60
C LYS A 124 16.13 -12.78 -20.97
N LYS A 125 16.22 -14.04 -20.53
CA LYS A 125 15.17 -15.04 -20.78
C LYS A 125 13.88 -14.72 -20.02
N ALA A 126 13.97 -14.24 -18.78
CA ALA A 126 12.78 -13.81 -18.02
C ALA A 126 12.08 -12.64 -18.73
N VAL A 127 12.82 -11.64 -19.17
CA VAL A 127 12.27 -10.49 -19.92
C VAL A 127 11.66 -10.92 -21.25
N GLU A 128 12.30 -11.83 -22.00
CA GLU A 128 11.75 -12.36 -23.26
C GLU A 128 10.44 -13.15 -23.06
N LEU A 129 10.32 -13.89 -21.95
CA LEU A 129 9.16 -14.74 -21.69
C LEU A 129 7.97 -14.00 -21.09
N TYR A 130 8.22 -13.02 -20.22
CA TYR A 130 7.15 -12.38 -19.43
C TYR A 130 7.08 -10.86 -19.64
N GLY A 131 8.08 -10.25 -20.27
CA GLY A 131 8.23 -8.80 -20.30
C GLY A 131 8.97 -8.25 -19.07
N ALA A 132 9.51 -7.04 -19.21
CA ALA A 132 10.30 -6.40 -18.16
C ALA A 132 9.45 -6.13 -16.89
N ASP A 133 8.24 -5.60 -17.05
CA ASP A 133 7.41 -5.21 -15.91
C ASP A 133 6.80 -6.38 -15.16
N ALA A 134 6.36 -7.43 -15.85
CA ALA A 134 5.90 -8.64 -15.17
C ALA A 134 7.06 -9.28 -14.37
N THR A 135 8.28 -9.27 -14.93
CA THR A 135 9.49 -9.74 -14.23
C THR A 135 9.76 -8.89 -12.98
N ARG A 136 9.73 -7.55 -13.10
CA ARG A 136 9.92 -6.62 -11.97
C ARG A 136 8.87 -6.83 -10.88
N ALA A 137 7.60 -6.85 -11.27
CA ALA A 137 6.50 -7.03 -10.34
C ALA A 137 6.59 -8.36 -9.59
N THR A 138 6.96 -9.44 -10.29
CA THR A 138 7.15 -10.76 -9.68
C THR A 138 8.25 -10.76 -8.63
N LEU A 139 9.41 -10.15 -8.94
CA LEU A 139 10.53 -10.06 -8.00
C LEU A 139 10.16 -9.25 -6.76
N LEU A 140 9.50 -8.11 -6.95
CA LEU A 140 9.12 -7.22 -5.85
C LEU A 140 8.01 -7.84 -4.98
N LEU A 141 7.07 -8.58 -5.56
CA LEU A 141 6.00 -9.26 -4.82
C LEU A 141 6.48 -10.49 -4.03
N ALA A 142 7.64 -11.04 -4.37
CA ALA A 142 8.11 -12.31 -3.83
C ALA A 142 8.60 -12.22 -2.37
N ALA A 143 9.32 -11.16 -2.00
CA ALA A 143 9.82 -10.95 -0.65
C ALA A 143 10.21 -9.49 -0.41
N GLU A 144 10.37 -9.13 0.85
CA GLU A 144 10.99 -7.88 1.31
C GLU A 144 11.95 -8.17 2.47
N ASP A 145 12.72 -7.18 2.91
CA ASP A 145 13.82 -7.36 3.87
C ASP A 145 14.81 -8.47 3.45
N MET A 146 15.32 -9.23 4.42
CA MET A 146 16.30 -10.30 4.23
C MET A 146 15.66 -11.65 3.84
N ASP A 147 14.34 -11.68 3.64
CA ASP A 147 13.64 -12.89 3.21
C ASP A 147 14.03 -13.28 1.79
N ASP A 148 14.14 -14.59 1.55
CA ASP A 148 14.56 -15.12 0.25
C ASP A 148 13.38 -15.14 -0.72
N PRO A 149 13.35 -14.29 -1.77
CA PRO A 149 12.29 -14.29 -2.75
C PRO A 149 12.27 -15.62 -3.52
N ASP A 150 11.08 -16.09 -3.85
CA ASP A 150 10.88 -17.32 -4.63
C ASP A 150 10.27 -16.98 -6.00
N TRP A 151 11.06 -17.15 -7.05
CA TRP A 151 10.60 -16.99 -8.42
C TRP A 151 9.76 -18.19 -8.83
N ARG A 152 8.52 -17.92 -9.24
CA ARG A 152 7.59 -18.93 -9.76
C ARG A 152 7.02 -18.51 -11.11
N ASP A 153 7.02 -19.41 -12.09
CA ASP A 153 6.48 -19.14 -13.45
C ASP A 153 5.01 -18.69 -13.38
N LYS A 154 4.22 -19.35 -12.53
CA LYS A 154 2.80 -19.01 -12.32
C LYS A 154 2.62 -17.55 -11.88
N ASN A 155 3.43 -17.10 -10.93
CA ASN A 155 3.35 -15.74 -10.40
C ASN A 155 3.71 -14.70 -11.47
N ALA A 156 4.71 -15.00 -12.32
CA ALA A 156 5.09 -14.12 -13.44
C ALA A 156 3.98 -13.98 -14.48
N ARG A 157 3.28 -15.07 -14.80
CA ARG A 157 2.11 -15.01 -15.70
C ARG A 157 0.93 -14.27 -15.08
N GLU A 158 0.71 -14.43 -13.77
CA GLU A 158 -0.33 -13.70 -13.04
C GLU A 158 -0.06 -12.20 -13.00
N ALA A 159 1.19 -11.81 -12.75
CA ALA A 159 1.62 -10.41 -12.84
C ALA A 159 1.32 -9.85 -14.23
N GLY A 160 1.72 -10.54 -15.31
CA GLY A 160 1.44 -10.11 -16.68
C GLY A 160 -0.05 -9.89 -16.96
N ARG A 161 -0.93 -10.82 -16.54
CA ARG A 161 -2.39 -10.66 -16.67
C ARG A 161 -2.95 -9.47 -15.89
N MET A 162 -2.36 -9.14 -14.75
CA MET A 162 -2.74 -7.94 -14.00
C MET A 162 -2.35 -6.67 -14.76
N LEU A 163 -1.16 -6.62 -15.37
CA LEU A 163 -0.74 -5.48 -16.21
C LEU A 163 -1.69 -5.26 -17.40
N GLU A 164 -2.10 -6.34 -18.07
CA GLU A 164 -3.11 -6.27 -19.15
C GLU A 164 -4.45 -5.75 -18.64
N THR A 165 -4.85 -6.12 -17.42
CA THR A 165 -6.07 -5.64 -16.77
C THR A 165 -6.00 -4.13 -16.50
N ILE A 166 -4.87 -3.63 -16.00
CA ILE A 166 -4.65 -2.19 -15.75
C ILE A 166 -4.70 -1.41 -17.07
N LEU A 167 -4.05 -1.90 -18.13
CA LEU A 167 -4.13 -1.29 -19.46
C LEU A 167 -5.56 -1.21 -19.98
N ARG A 168 -6.36 -2.27 -19.78
CA ARG A 168 -7.78 -2.27 -20.16
C ARG A 168 -8.57 -1.21 -19.38
N ILE A 169 -8.37 -1.13 -18.06
CA ILE A 169 -9.02 -0.10 -17.21
C ILE A 169 -8.69 1.30 -17.71
N CYS A 170 -7.43 1.57 -18.05
CA CYS A 170 -7.03 2.87 -18.59
C CYS A 170 -7.75 3.21 -19.89
N ARG A 171 -7.92 2.23 -20.80
CA ARG A 171 -8.68 2.43 -22.05
C ARG A 171 -10.15 2.70 -21.80
N GLU A 172 -10.78 1.94 -20.90
CA GLU A 172 -12.18 2.13 -20.53
C GLU A 172 -12.41 3.55 -19.96
N VAL A 173 -11.54 4.00 -19.05
CA VAL A 173 -11.61 5.33 -18.44
C VAL A 173 -11.29 6.45 -19.44
N ALA A 174 -10.33 6.25 -20.35
CA ALA A 174 -10.02 7.21 -21.40
C ALA A 174 -11.20 7.43 -22.36
N SER A 175 -11.96 6.37 -22.65
CA SER A 175 -13.14 6.41 -23.53
C SER A 175 -14.43 6.93 -22.88
N ALA A 176 -14.41 7.25 -21.59
CA ALA A 176 -15.63 7.59 -20.86
C ALA A 176 -16.05 9.06 -21.04
N ASP A 177 -17.28 9.25 -21.54
CA ASP A 177 -17.94 10.53 -21.75
C ASP A 177 -19.00 10.80 -20.66
N VAL A 178 -18.60 11.11 -19.43
CA VAL A 178 -19.54 11.56 -18.38
C VAL A 178 -18.84 12.50 -17.38
N GLU A 179 -19.50 13.60 -17.01
CA GLU A 179 -19.02 14.60 -16.02
C GLU A 179 -19.74 14.53 -14.65
N GLU A 180 -20.81 13.74 -14.52
CA GLU A 180 -21.59 13.70 -13.29
C GLU A 180 -20.90 12.91 -12.18
N LEU A 181 -20.87 13.50 -10.98
CA LEU A 181 -20.38 12.84 -9.76
C LEU A 181 -21.36 11.76 -9.30
N GLY A 182 -20.84 10.54 -9.08
CA GLY A 182 -21.58 9.44 -8.45
C GLY A 182 -21.48 9.45 -6.92
N GLU A 183 -22.40 8.78 -6.23
CA GLU A 183 -22.39 8.71 -4.76
C GLU A 183 -21.13 8.03 -4.18
N MET A 184 -20.53 7.11 -4.95
CA MET A 184 -19.32 6.37 -4.59
C MET A 184 -18.02 7.12 -4.91
N ASP A 185 -18.09 8.26 -5.60
CA ASP A 185 -16.90 9.02 -6.02
C ASP A 185 -16.13 9.57 -4.82
N ALA A 186 -16.85 10.06 -3.81
CA ALA A 186 -16.24 10.55 -2.57
C ALA A 186 -15.51 9.42 -1.82
N TRP A 187 -16.08 8.21 -1.80
CA TRP A 187 -15.42 7.04 -1.21
C TRP A 187 -14.15 6.66 -1.98
N LEU A 188 -14.21 6.63 -3.33
CA LEU A 188 -13.07 6.27 -4.17
C LEU A 188 -11.91 7.26 -4.00
N LEU A 189 -12.21 8.56 -3.94
CA LEU A 189 -11.19 9.59 -3.73
C LEU A 189 -10.64 9.57 -2.31
N SER A 190 -11.46 9.25 -1.31
CA SER A 190 -11.01 9.09 0.08
C SER A 190 -10.04 7.92 0.23
N ILE A 191 -10.43 6.73 -0.23
CA ILE A 191 -9.59 5.53 -0.10
C ILE A 191 -8.28 5.68 -0.88
N LEU A 192 -8.29 6.38 -2.02
CA LEU A 192 -7.08 6.73 -2.76
C LEU A 192 -6.06 7.48 -1.89
N GLN A 193 -6.49 8.43 -1.04
CA GLN A 193 -5.57 9.15 -0.16
C GLN A 193 -4.89 8.21 0.83
N ARG A 194 -5.64 7.25 1.38
CA ARG A 194 -5.11 6.19 2.26
C ARG A 194 -4.06 5.34 1.55
N ARG A 195 -4.33 4.96 0.29
CA ARG A 195 -3.39 4.18 -0.53
C ARG A 195 -2.13 4.98 -0.86
N ILE A 196 -2.24 6.26 -1.24
CA ILE A 196 -1.08 7.14 -1.48
C ILE A 196 -0.19 7.19 -0.23
N ALA A 197 -0.77 7.49 0.94
CA ALA A 197 -0.04 7.61 2.20
C ALA A 197 0.65 6.28 2.56
N ARG A 198 -0.06 5.16 2.43
CA ARG A 198 0.45 3.83 2.75
C ARG A 198 1.58 3.41 1.80
N ILE A 199 1.39 3.52 0.49
CA ILE A 199 2.42 3.18 -0.51
C ILE A 199 3.67 4.02 -0.28
N THR A 200 3.50 5.34 -0.09
CA THR A 200 4.61 6.27 0.16
C THR A 200 5.38 5.87 1.42
N SER A 201 4.68 5.67 2.55
CA SER A 201 5.34 5.29 3.81
C SER A 201 6.09 3.96 3.71
N MET A 202 5.57 2.98 2.95
CA MET A 202 6.25 1.70 2.73
C MET A 202 7.48 1.85 1.82
N MET A 203 7.43 2.72 0.81
CA MET A 203 8.57 3.00 -0.04
C MET A 203 9.72 3.69 0.71
N GLU A 204 9.40 4.64 1.60
CA GLU A 204 10.39 5.35 2.44
C GLU A 204 11.23 4.40 3.30
N ILE A 205 10.65 3.28 3.74
CA ILE A 205 11.33 2.27 4.56
C ILE A 205 11.70 0.99 3.78
N LEU A 206 11.75 1.06 2.44
CA LEU A 206 12.12 -0.04 1.55
C LEU A 206 11.26 -1.32 1.68
N LYS A 207 10.03 -1.21 2.19
CA LYS A 207 9.01 -2.27 2.21
C LYS A 207 8.36 -2.42 0.83
N THR A 208 9.20 -2.75 -0.14
CA THR A 208 8.86 -2.74 -1.57
C THR A 208 7.80 -3.76 -1.94
N ARG A 209 7.77 -4.93 -1.29
CA ARG A 209 6.72 -5.96 -1.48
C ARG A 209 5.36 -5.44 -1.03
N THR A 210 5.32 -4.85 0.16
CA THR A 210 4.09 -4.25 0.68
C THR A 210 3.64 -3.10 -0.22
N ALA A 211 4.54 -2.19 -0.60
CA ALA A 211 4.22 -1.06 -1.46
C ALA A 211 3.66 -1.48 -2.84
N ILE A 212 4.30 -2.43 -3.53
CA ILE A 212 3.79 -2.90 -4.83
C ILE A 212 2.49 -3.70 -4.68
N SER A 213 2.30 -4.44 -3.58
CA SER A 213 1.06 -5.17 -3.33
C SER A 213 -0.12 -4.19 -3.19
N GLU A 214 0.09 -3.10 -2.45
CA GLU A 214 -0.89 -2.03 -2.32
C GLU A 214 -1.17 -1.37 -3.69
N ALA A 215 -0.11 -1.06 -4.44
CA ALA A 215 -0.23 -0.41 -5.73
C ALA A 215 -0.91 -1.29 -6.79
N LEU A 216 -0.61 -2.59 -6.86
CA LEU A 216 -1.15 -3.49 -7.90
C LEU A 216 -2.52 -4.09 -7.53
N TYR A 217 -2.66 -4.60 -6.31
CA TYR A 217 -3.81 -5.41 -5.95
C TYR A 217 -4.85 -4.64 -5.14
N GLU A 218 -4.41 -3.83 -4.19
CA GLU A 218 -5.35 -3.14 -3.32
C GLU A 218 -6.08 -2.00 -4.04
N LEU A 219 -5.36 -1.16 -4.81
CA LEU A 219 -6.01 -0.17 -5.68
C LEU A 219 -6.95 -0.82 -6.72
N TYR A 220 -6.61 -2.01 -7.21
CA TYR A 220 -7.49 -2.77 -8.09
C TYR A 220 -8.76 -3.28 -7.35
N ASN A 221 -8.61 -3.73 -6.11
CA ASN A 221 -9.73 -4.14 -5.27
C ASN A 221 -10.65 -2.94 -4.97
N ASP A 222 -10.08 -1.78 -4.67
CA ASP A 222 -10.82 -0.53 -4.45
C ASP A 222 -11.60 -0.13 -5.71
N TRP A 223 -10.95 -0.18 -6.88
CA TRP A 223 -11.59 0.07 -8.18
C TRP A 223 -12.75 -0.89 -8.45
N ARG A 224 -12.54 -2.19 -8.20
CA ARG A 224 -13.60 -3.20 -8.36
C ARG A 224 -14.78 -2.97 -7.43
N TRP A 225 -14.51 -2.58 -6.18
CA TRP A 225 -15.57 -2.28 -5.21
C TRP A 225 -16.38 -1.07 -5.66
N TYR A 226 -15.71 0.00 -6.09
CA TYR A 226 -16.34 1.19 -6.64
C TYR A 226 -17.31 0.86 -7.78
N LEU A 227 -16.87 0.11 -8.79
CA LEU A 227 -17.72 -0.30 -9.91
C LEU A 227 -18.91 -1.15 -9.45
N ARG A 228 -18.65 -2.14 -8.58
CA ARG A 228 -19.69 -3.05 -8.06
C ARG A 228 -20.77 -2.33 -7.28
N ARG A 229 -20.39 -1.32 -6.48
CA ARG A 229 -21.29 -0.56 -5.59
C ARG A 229 -22.17 0.47 -6.28
N GLY A 230 -21.94 0.76 -7.56
CA GLY A 230 -22.70 1.77 -8.30
C GLY A 230 -21.88 2.95 -8.79
N GLY A 231 -20.55 2.93 -8.65
CA GLY A 231 -19.62 3.87 -9.28
C GLY A 231 -19.48 3.72 -10.80
N GLY A 232 -20.43 3.06 -11.47
CA GLY A 232 -20.33 2.71 -12.89
C GLY A 232 -20.29 3.91 -13.86
N LYS A 233 -20.44 5.15 -13.36
CA LYS A 233 -20.15 6.36 -14.13
C LYS A 233 -18.65 6.62 -14.04
N LEU A 234 -17.90 6.30 -15.10
CA LEU A 234 -16.46 6.55 -15.21
C LEU A 234 -16.15 8.07 -15.36
N GLY A 235 -16.60 8.86 -14.38
CA GLY A 235 -16.54 10.31 -14.37
C GLY A 235 -15.21 10.86 -13.84
N LYS A 236 -15.24 12.10 -13.34
CA LYS A 236 -14.03 12.82 -12.90
C LYS A 236 -13.25 12.07 -11.82
N ALA A 237 -13.94 11.51 -10.82
CA ALA A 237 -13.28 10.78 -9.74
C ALA A 237 -12.55 9.52 -10.23
N ALA A 238 -13.17 8.77 -11.15
CA ALA A 238 -12.55 7.62 -11.78
C ALA A 238 -11.29 8.00 -12.59
N LYS A 239 -11.35 9.09 -13.36
CA LYS A 239 -10.18 9.62 -14.10
C LYS A 239 -9.05 10.02 -13.16
N THR A 240 -9.36 10.78 -12.10
CA THR A 240 -8.37 11.16 -11.07
C THR A 240 -7.77 9.94 -10.36
N PHE A 241 -8.60 8.94 -10.04
CA PHE A 241 -8.15 7.70 -9.42
C PHE A 241 -7.17 6.94 -10.32
N VAL A 242 -7.54 6.68 -11.57
CA VAL A 242 -6.70 5.90 -12.49
C VAL A 242 -5.43 6.65 -12.88
N GLU A 243 -5.49 7.97 -13.07
CA GLU A 243 -4.29 8.79 -13.31
C GLU A 243 -3.30 8.69 -12.13
N THR A 244 -3.80 8.83 -10.90
CA THR A 244 -2.96 8.73 -9.69
C THR A 244 -2.44 7.32 -9.51
N TRP A 245 -3.26 6.31 -9.81
CA TRP A 245 -2.87 4.91 -9.77
C TRP A 245 -1.70 4.63 -10.73
N VAL A 246 -1.73 5.17 -11.95
CA VAL A 246 -0.62 5.05 -12.91
C VAL A 246 0.67 5.68 -12.38
N LYS A 247 0.59 6.86 -11.73
CA LYS A 247 1.75 7.49 -11.08
C LYS A 247 2.34 6.60 -9.98
N LEU A 248 1.50 6.02 -9.12
CA LEU A 248 1.92 5.12 -8.04
C LEU A 248 2.56 3.82 -8.55
N LEU A 249 2.21 3.38 -9.76
CA LEU A 249 2.75 2.19 -10.40
C LEU A 249 4.10 2.41 -11.09
N ALA A 250 4.44 3.65 -11.46
CA ALA A 250 5.59 3.98 -12.28
C ALA A 250 6.95 3.47 -11.74
N PRO A 251 7.26 3.51 -10.44
CA PRO A 251 8.52 2.97 -9.92
C PRO A 251 8.62 1.44 -10.05
N PHE A 252 7.47 0.75 -10.07
CA PHE A 252 7.40 -0.70 -10.07
C PHE A 252 7.36 -1.28 -11.48
N ILE A 253 6.52 -0.71 -12.34
CA ILE A 253 6.20 -1.20 -13.69
C ILE A 253 6.27 -0.06 -14.73
N PRO A 254 7.46 0.55 -14.92
CA PRO A 254 7.59 1.82 -15.64
C PRO A 254 7.10 1.75 -17.09
N PHE A 255 7.30 0.65 -17.82
CA PHE A 255 6.92 0.60 -19.23
C PHE A 255 5.40 0.55 -19.42
N THR A 256 4.72 -0.21 -18.59
CA THR A 256 3.25 -0.32 -18.53
C THR A 256 2.68 1.00 -18.05
N ALA A 257 3.30 1.65 -17.05
CA ALA A 257 2.86 2.94 -16.57
C ALA A 257 2.96 4.05 -17.64
N GLU A 258 4.04 4.10 -18.43
CA GLU A 258 4.16 5.04 -19.56
C GLU A 258 3.10 4.77 -20.64
N GLU A 259 2.84 3.50 -20.97
CA GLU A 259 1.77 3.14 -21.91
C GLU A 259 0.39 3.55 -21.38
N CYS A 260 0.09 3.30 -20.10
CA CYS A 260 -1.13 3.76 -19.45
C CYS A 260 -1.25 5.29 -19.47
N TRP A 261 -0.16 6.00 -19.21
CA TRP A 261 -0.09 7.47 -19.25
C TRP A 261 -0.46 8.00 -20.64
N SER A 262 0.11 7.40 -21.68
CA SER A 262 -0.22 7.71 -23.08
C SER A 262 -1.68 7.39 -23.42
N ILE A 263 -2.20 6.24 -22.99
CA ILE A 263 -3.60 5.84 -23.21
C ILE A 263 -4.57 6.86 -22.60
N LEU A 264 -4.23 7.39 -21.42
CA LEU A 264 -5.02 8.43 -20.74
C LEU A 264 -4.90 9.81 -21.42
N GLY A 265 -4.17 9.93 -22.53
CA GLY A 265 -4.01 11.17 -23.28
C GLY A 265 -3.17 12.21 -22.55
N LYS A 266 -2.24 11.77 -21.69
CA LYS A 266 -1.36 12.66 -20.94
C LYS A 266 -0.09 12.96 -21.73
N ASP A 267 0.42 14.19 -21.57
CA ASP A 267 1.66 14.62 -22.17
C ASP A 267 2.87 14.24 -21.31
N GLY A 268 4.05 14.23 -21.94
CA GLY A 268 5.32 13.95 -21.26
C GLY A 268 5.47 12.50 -20.80
N PHE A 269 6.33 12.29 -19.81
CA PHE A 269 6.64 10.96 -19.26
C PHE A 269 6.17 10.88 -17.81
N VAL A 270 5.46 9.81 -17.44
CA VAL A 270 5.05 9.59 -16.05
C VAL A 270 6.25 9.45 -15.11
N SER A 271 7.39 8.97 -15.62
CA SER A 271 8.65 8.93 -14.88
C SER A 271 9.20 10.30 -14.45
N THR A 272 8.72 11.39 -15.05
CA THR A 272 9.10 12.78 -14.70
C THR A 272 8.01 13.53 -13.95
N GLU A 273 6.85 12.91 -13.76
CA GLU A 273 5.74 13.49 -13.00
C GLU A 273 6.06 13.55 -11.50
N ARG A 274 5.43 14.50 -10.81
CA ARG A 274 5.52 14.55 -9.34
C ARG A 274 4.84 13.34 -8.73
N TRP A 275 5.47 12.78 -7.69
CA TRP A 275 4.85 11.78 -6.83
C TRP A 275 3.56 12.36 -6.21
N PRO A 276 2.44 11.60 -6.20
CA PRO A 276 1.20 12.10 -5.61
C PRO A 276 1.33 12.22 -4.09
N GLU A 277 0.75 13.28 -3.53
CA GLU A 277 0.68 13.53 -2.09
C GLU A 277 -0.79 13.38 -1.61
N PRO A 278 -1.04 12.79 -0.43
CA PRO A 278 -2.39 12.69 0.11
C PRO A 278 -3.01 14.06 0.36
N ASP A 279 -4.27 14.25 -0.06
CA ASP A 279 -5.08 15.41 0.31
C ASP A 279 -6.04 15.04 1.45
N GLU A 280 -5.68 15.45 2.67
CA GLU A 280 -6.47 15.21 3.88
C GLU A 280 -7.91 15.75 3.79
N LYS A 281 -8.20 16.71 2.90
CA LYS A 281 -9.57 17.24 2.71
C LYS A 281 -10.49 16.26 2.01
N LEU A 282 -9.94 15.30 1.27
CA LEU A 282 -10.70 14.26 0.58
C LEU A 282 -10.96 13.03 1.46
N VAL A 283 -10.33 12.95 2.64
CA VAL A 283 -10.49 11.83 3.57
C VAL A 283 -11.84 11.93 4.28
N ASP A 284 -12.70 10.94 4.05
CA ASP A 284 -13.97 10.72 4.72
C ASP A 284 -13.97 9.33 5.39
N GLY A 285 -13.39 9.28 6.60
CA GLY A 285 -13.31 8.04 7.37
C GLY A 285 -14.66 7.40 7.70
N VAL A 286 -15.74 8.19 7.74
CA VAL A 286 -17.09 7.65 8.01
C VAL A 286 -17.56 6.84 6.82
N ARG A 287 -17.43 7.37 5.60
CA ARG A 287 -17.75 6.62 4.37
C ARG A 287 -16.84 5.41 4.17
N GLU A 288 -15.54 5.55 4.44
CA GLU A 288 -14.59 4.43 4.39
C GLU A 288 -15.06 3.27 5.28
N LEU A 289 -15.40 3.57 6.54
CA LEU A 289 -15.89 2.59 7.50
C LEU A 289 -17.26 2.02 7.11
N GLU A 290 -18.20 2.84 6.64
CA GLU A 290 -19.51 2.41 6.15
C GLU A 290 -19.37 1.31 5.07
N GLU A 291 -18.54 1.55 4.05
CA GLU A 291 -18.30 0.59 2.97
C GLU A 291 -17.55 -0.67 3.43
N GLU A 292 -16.61 -0.52 4.37
CA GLU A 292 -15.94 -1.66 4.99
C GLU A 292 -16.92 -2.55 5.77
N LEU A 293 -17.83 -1.95 6.54
CA LEU A 293 -18.87 -2.67 7.27
C LEU A 293 -19.82 -3.40 6.32
N LEU A 294 -20.17 -2.79 5.18
CA LEU A 294 -20.97 -3.43 4.16
C LEU A 294 -20.28 -4.65 3.55
N SER A 295 -18.98 -4.54 3.21
CA SER A 295 -18.22 -5.69 2.69
C SER A 295 -18.17 -6.83 3.71
N ARG A 296 -17.91 -6.53 4.98
CA ARG A 296 -17.92 -7.51 6.08
C ARG A 296 -19.28 -8.15 6.27
N LEU A 297 -20.35 -7.36 6.25
CA LEU A 297 -21.72 -7.86 6.32
C LEU A 297 -22.01 -8.85 5.18
N MET A 298 -21.56 -8.55 3.97
CA MET A 298 -21.75 -9.46 2.84
C MET A 298 -20.99 -10.78 3.02
N GLU A 299 -19.78 -10.75 3.60
CA GLU A 299 -19.02 -11.94 3.95
C GLU A 299 -19.71 -12.77 5.04
N ASP A 300 -20.25 -12.11 6.07
CA ASP A 300 -21.03 -12.76 7.12
C ASP A 300 -22.28 -13.44 6.55
N ILE A 301 -23.03 -12.76 5.69
CA ILE A 301 -24.21 -13.34 5.01
C ILE A 301 -23.80 -14.56 4.19
N ARG A 302 -22.73 -14.47 3.38
CA ARG A 302 -22.23 -15.61 2.58
C ARG A 302 -21.83 -16.80 3.46
N SER A 303 -21.15 -16.54 4.57
CA SER A 303 -20.73 -17.57 5.53
C SER A 303 -21.94 -18.27 6.14
N ILE A 304 -23.00 -17.52 6.48
CA ILE A 304 -24.26 -18.10 6.96
C ILE A 304 -24.90 -18.96 5.85
N ILE A 305 -24.99 -18.47 4.62
CA ILE A 305 -25.54 -19.23 3.48
C ILE A 305 -24.80 -20.55 3.27
N GLU A 306 -23.47 -20.54 3.36
CA GLU A 306 -22.63 -21.74 3.20
C GLU A 306 -22.91 -22.77 4.30
N VAL A 307 -23.06 -22.33 5.55
CA VAL A 307 -23.37 -23.19 6.70
C VAL A 307 -24.76 -23.84 6.56
N TYR A 308 -25.78 -23.04 6.22
CA TYR A 308 -27.15 -23.54 6.11
C TYR A 308 -27.44 -24.25 4.77
N ARG A 309 -26.55 -24.12 3.77
CA ARG A 309 -26.66 -24.68 2.41
C ARG A 309 -28.00 -24.37 1.73
N ARG A 310 -28.57 -23.21 2.03
CA ARG A 310 -29.84 -22.73 1.47
C ARG A 310 -29.69 -21.28 1.05
N ARG A 311 -30.23 -20.95 -0.12
CA ARG A 311 -30.31 -19.56 -0.58
C ARG A 311 -31.50 -18.88 0.13
N PRO A 312 -31.29 -17.74 0.79
CA PRO A 312 -32.37 -17.03 1.44
C PRO A 312 -33.29 -16.43 0.38
N GLN A 313 -34.58 -16.37 0.69
CA GLN A 313 -35.55 -15.54 -0.04
C GLN A 313 -35.59 -14.14 0.58
N ARG A 314 -35.40 -14.03 1.90
CA ARG A 314 -35.37 -12.76 2.63
C ARG A 314 -34.14 -12.67 3.54
N ILE A 315 -33.53 -11.49 3.55
CA ILE A 315 -32.41 -11.12 4.41
C ILE A 315 -32.90 -9.98 5.29
N ILE A 316 -32.90 -10.19 6.60
CA ILE A 316 -33.33 -9.18 7.56
C ILE A 316 -32.13 -8.75 8.38
N LEU A 317 -31.86 -7.45 8.33
CA LEU A 317 -30.78 -6.77 9.04
C LEU A 317 -31.36 -6.00 10.22
N TYR A 318 -30.72 -6.15 11.37
CA TYR A 318 -31.11 -5.43 12.59
C TYR A 318 -29.98 -4.51 13.02
N VAL A 319 -30.23 -3.21 12.99
CA VAL A 319 -29.32 -2.20 13.55
C VAL A 319 -29.61 -2.05 15.03
N ALA A 320 -28.55 -1.89 15.83
CA ALA A 320 -28.68 -1.78 17.28
C ALA A 320 -29.57 -0.60 17.71
N ALA A 321 -30.25 -0.79 18.84
CA ALA A 321 -31.05 0.27 19.45
C ALA A 321 -30.19 1.50 19.77
N SER A 322 -30.80 2.69 19.74
CA SER A 322 -30.09 3.96 19.99
C SER A 322 -29.39 3.97 21.35
N GLU A 323 -29.97 3.32 22.35
CA GLU A 323 -29.46 3.20 23.72
C GLU A 323 -28.21 2.31 23.80
N LYS A 324 -28.04 1.34 22.87
CA LYS A 324 -26.82 0.52 22.78
C LYS A 324 -25.64 1.28 22.18
N LYS A 325 -25.86 2.41 21.50
CA LYS A 325 -24.77 3.28 21.02
C LYS A 325 -23.93 3.84 22.16
N ALA A 326 -24.57 4.16 23.29
CA ALA A 326 -23.88 4.59 24.50
C ALA A 326 -22.90 3.53 25.04
N ALA A 327 -23.08 2.24 24.70
CA ALA A 327 -22.10 1.20 25.04
C ALA A 327 -20.81 1.30 24.21
N LEU A 328 -20.91 1.71 22.94
CA LEU A 328 -19.74 1.97 22.09
C LEU A 328 -18.96 3.18 22.62
N GLU A 329 -19.65 4.27 22.93
CA GLU A 329 -19.04 5.46 23.54
C GLU A 329 -18.35 5.13 24.86
N LYS A 330 -19.03 4.39 25.75
CA LYS A 330 -18.43 3.99 27.02
C LYS A 330 -17.22 3.07 26.84
N ALA A 331 -17.26 2.16 25.86
CA ALA A 331 -16.11 1.31 25.55
C ALA A 331 -14.91 2.12 25.03
N LEU A 332 -15.15 3.13 24.19
CA LEU A 332 -14.11 4.06 23.70
C LEU A 332 -13.53 4.92 24.83
N GLU A 333 -14.35 5.37 25.78
CA GLU A 333 -13.89 6.07 26.99
C GLU A 333 -12.99 5.16 27.84
N LEU A 334 -13.42 3.91 28.10
CA LEU A 334 -12.63 2.94 28.86
C LEU A 334 -11.29 2.60 28.17
N MET A 335 -11.24 2.56 26.83
CA MET A 335 -9.98 2.40 26.09
C MET A 335 -9.01 3.57 26.32
N LYS A 336 -9.54 4.80 26.41
CA LYS A 336 -8.73 6.01 26.68
C LYS A 336 -8.23 6.02 28.13
N GLU A 337 -9.08 5.64 29.10
CA GLU A 337 -8.76 5.62 30.53
C GLU A 337 -7.80 4.49 30.94
N LYS A 338 -7.74 3.40 30.16
CA LYS A 338 -6.90 2.21 30.42
C LYS A 338 -7.04 1.65 31.87
N PRO A 339 -8.27 1.38 32.35
CA PRO A 339 -8.46 0.78 33.66
C PRO A 339 -7.89 -0.65 33.70
N LYS A 340 -7.79 -1.23 34.91
CA LYS A 340 -7.26 -2.60 35.09
C LYS A 340 -8.12 -3.68 34.42
N ASN A 341 -9.43 -3.47 34.29
CA ASN A 341 -10.36 -4.43 33.68
C ASN A 341 -11.46 -3.73 32.87
N PRO A 342 -11.14 -3.17 31.69
CA PRO A 342 -12.08 -2.38 30.89
C PRO A 342 -13.30 -3.20 30.44
N VAL A 343 -13.11 -4.49 30.13
CA VAL A 343 -14.22 -5.38 29.76
C VAL A 343 -15.18 -5.59 30.94
N GLY A 344 -14.66 -5.87 32.14
CA GLY A 344 -15.47 -6.02 33.35
C GLY A 344 -16.22 -4.74 33.72
N ASP A 345 -15.59 -3.58 33.52
CA ASP A 345 -16.20 -2.28 33.76
C ASP A 345 -17.37 -2.00 32.81
N LEU A 346 -17.20 -2.31 31.52
CA LEU A 346 -18.28 -2.22 30.54
C LEU A 346 -19.44 -3.19 30.84
N ILE A 347 -19.16 -4.42 31.27
CA ILE A 347 -20.18 -5.39 31.68
C ILE A 347 -21.04 -4.82 32.82
N ARG A 348 -20.40 -4.29 33.87
CA ARG A 348 -21.10 -3.69 35.00
C ARG A 348 -21.95 -2.50 34.58
N TRP A 349 -21.43 -1.67 33.68
CA TRP A 349 -22.14 -0.52 33.14
C TRP A 349 -23.37 -0.92 32.31
N LEU A 350 -23.23 -1.91 31.42
CA LEU A 350 -24.32 -2.46 30.60
C LEU A 350 -25.48 -3.01 31.44
N ILE A 351 -25.14 -3.77 32.50
CA ILE A 351 -26.13 -4.34 33.43
C ILE A 351 -26.79 -3.23 34.26
N GLY A 352 -26.00 -2.28 34.78
CA GLY A 352 -26.51 -1.17 35.59
C GLY A 352 -27.50 -0.27 34.85
N ARG A 353 -27.28 -0.06 33.54
CA ARG A 353 -28.17 0.69 32.65
C ARG A 353 -29.35 -0.13 32.12
N LYS A 354 -29.44 -1.42 32.43
CA LYS A 354 -30.46 -2.37 31.93
C LYS A 354 -30.56 -2.40 30.40
N LEU A 355 -29.45 -2.19 29.69
CA LEU A 355 -29.43 -2.16 28.22
C LEU A 355 -29.48 -3.55 27.59
N VAL A 356 -29.05 -4.57 28.33
CA VAL A 356 -28.95 -5.95 27.86
C VAL A 356 -29.23 -6.92 29.02
N GLU A 357 -29.67 -8.12 28.69
CA GLU A 357 -29.82 -9.19 29.69
C GLU A 357 -28.47 -9.51 30.36
N PRO A 358 -28.42 -9.70 31.69
CA PRO A 358 -27.15 -9.95 32.40
C PRO A 358 -26.33 -11.12 31.85
N LYS A 359 -26.99 -12.16 31.32
CA LYS A 359 -26.33 -13.33 30.72
C LYS A 359 -25.63 -13.01 29.39
N LYS A 360 -26.12 -12.02 28.64
CA LYS A 360 -25.56 -11.62 27.34
C LYS A 360 -24.45 -10.56 27.47
N ALA A 361 -24.45 -9.78 28.56
CA ALA A 361 -23.52 -8.67 28.77
C ALA A 361 -22.03 -9.01 28.56
N PRO A 362 -21.47 -10.14 29.06
CA PRO A 362 -20.07 -10.48 28.84
C PRO A 362 -19.70 -10.67 27.37
N SER A 363 -20.56 -11.37 26.62
CA SER A 363 -20.33 -11.63 25.20
C SER A 363 -20.37 -10.35 24.36
N LEU A 364 -21.34 -9.47 24.64
CA LEU A 364 -21.50 -8.20 23.94
C LEU A 364 -20.36 -7.23 24.25
N ALA A 365 -19.95 -7.13 25.52
CA ALA A 365 -18.82 -6.28 25.91
C ALA A 365 -17.54 -6.69 25.18
N LYS A 366 -17.24 -7.99 25.13
CA LYS A 366 -16.11 -8.51 24.36
C LYS A 366 -16.20 -8.14 22.89
N LEU A 367 -17.37 -8.33 22.27
CA LEU A 367 -17.58 -8.04 20.86
C LEU A 367 -17.40 -6.57 20.50
N ILE A 368 -17.81 -5.65 21.38
CA ILE A 368 -17.60 -4.21 21.21
C ILE A 368 -16.10 -3.90 21.22
N PHE A 369 -15.34 -4.41 22.20
CA PHE A 369 -13.89 -4.19 22.28
C PHE A 369 -13.14 -4.83 21.10
N ASP A 370 -13.55 -6.01 20.64
CA ASP A 370 -12.98 -6.65 19.45
C ASP A 370 -13.23 -5.78 18.20
N THR A 371 -14.45 -5.23 18.06
CA THR A 371 -14.82 -4.33 16.94
C THR A 371 -14.01 -3.03 16.97
N ILE A 372 -13.90 -2.40 18.15
CA ILE A 372 -13.07 -1.20 18.32
C ILE A 372 -11.62 -1.51 17.97
N SER A 373 -11.07 -2.60 18.48
CA SER A 373 -9.67 -2.98 18.25
C SER A 373 -9.37 -3.23 16.77
N ALA A 374 -10.32 -3.83 16.03
CA ALA A 374 -10.20 -4.05 14.58
C ALA A 374 -10.25 -2.74 13.75
N CYS A 375 -10.78 -1.65 14.31
CA CYS A 375 -10.91 -0.35 13.64
C CYS A 375 -9.89 0.69 14.14
N ALA A 376 -9.37 0.54 15.36
CA ALA A 376 -8.59 1.55 16.07
C ALA A 376 -7.26 1.95 15.38
N GLN A 377 -6.70 1.08 14.54
CA GLN A 377 -5.49 1.42 13.77
C GLN A 377 -5.76 2.28 12.54
N ARG A 378 -7.02 2.41 12.11
CA ARG A 378 -7.41 3.02 10.82
C ARG A 378 -8.36 4.19 10.97
N TYR A 379 -9.17 4.20 12.02
CA TYR A 379 -10.20 5.20 12.22
C TYR A 379 -10.16 5.76 13.64
N GLU A 380 -10.32 7.08 13.73
CA GLU A 380 -10.46 7.78 15.00
C GLU A 380 -11.78 7.41 15.70
N PRO A 381 -11.85 7.46 17.05
CA PRO A 381 -13.06 7.16 17.81
C PRO A 381 -14.32 7.90 17.33
N GLU A 382 -14.17 9.15 16.92
CA GLU A 382 -15.26 10.00 16.44
C GLU A 382 -15.85 9.49 15.11
N VAL A 383 -15.05 8.82 14.28
CA VAL A 383 -15.50 8.17 13.04
C VAL A 383 -16.40 6.98 13.36
N LEU A 384 -16.00 6.15 14.34
CA LEU A 384 -16.78 4.98 14.76
C LEU A 384 -18.16 5.39 15.30
N ILE A 385 -18.19 6.46 16.12
CA ILE A 385 -19.45 6.98 16.67
C ILE A 385 -20.36 7.49 15.53
N LYS A 386 -19.84 8.32 14.62
CA LYS A 386 -20.62 8.86 13.49
C LYS A 386 -21.12 7.77 12.54
N ALA A 387 -20.31 6.75 12.27
CA ALA A 387 -20.74 5.61 11.46
C ALA A 387 -21.87 4.81 12.14
N ALA A 388 -21.76 4.58 13.45
CA ALA A 388 -22.81 3.93 14.23
C ALA A 388 -24.11 4.77 14.28
N GLU A 389 -24.00 6.11 14.23
CA GLU A 389 -25.15 7.00 14.16
C GLU A 389 -25.95 6.82 12.87
N ARG A 390 -25.23 6.73 11.74
CA ARG A 390 -25.77 6.66 10.37
C ARG A 390 -26.09 5.24 9.90
N GLU A 391 -25.74 4.21 10.68
CA GLU A 391 -25.82 2.79 10.30
C GLU A 391 -27.18 2.37 9.72
N LEU A 392 -28.30 2.81 10.32
CA LEU A 392 -29.64 2.50 9.80
C LEU A 392 -29.88 3.09 8.41
N GLU A 393 -29.59 4.39 8.25
CA GLU A 393 -29.77 5.09 6.98
C GLU A 393 -28.85 4.50 5.90
N PHE A 394 -27.61 4.17 6.29
CA PHE A 394 -26.64 3.56 5.39
C PHE A 394 -27.13 2.20 4.86
N TYR A 395 -27.54 1.28 5.73
CA TYR A 395 -28.03 -0.03 5.26
C TYR A 395 -29.36 0.07 4.51
N GLN A 396 -30.21 1.06 4.83
CA GLN A 396 -31.40 1.35 4.03
C GLN A 396 -31.04 1.79 2.60
N LYS A 397 -30.02 2.64 2.43
CA LYS A 397 -29.50 3.03 1.09
C LYS A 397 -28.81 1.87 0.37
N ALA A 398 -28.10 1.01 1.12
CA ALA A 398 -27.42 -0.17 0.56
C ALA A 398 -28.38 -1.34 0.26
N LYS A 399 -29.68 -1.22 0.59
CA LYS A 399 -30.69 -2.27 0.43
C LYS A 399 -30.72 -2.83 -0.99
N GLU A 400 -30.93 -1.99 -2.00
CA GLU A 400 -31.05 -2.42 -3.40
C GLU A 400 -29.79 -3.12 -3.90
N PHE A 401 -28.62 -2.64 -3.44
CA PHE A 401 -27.35 -3.28 -3.74
C PHE A 401 -27.28 -4.70 -3.16
N LEU A 402 -27.63 -4.87 -1.88
CA LEU A 402 -27.66 -6.17 -1.22
C LEU A 402 -28.68 -7.12 -1.87
N GLU A 403 -29.86 -6.61 -2.25
CA GLU A 403 -30.90 -7.41 -2.92
C GLU A 403 -30.40 -7.99 -4.24
N ARG A 404 -29.70 -7.18 -5.04
CA ARG A 404 -29.07 -7.62 -6.29
C ARG A 404 -27.95 -8.62 -6.05
N GLU A 405 -27.13 -8.40 -5.03
CA GLU A 405 -25.96 -9.24 -4.71
C GLU A 405 -26.34 -10.64 -4.24
N PHE A 406 -27.43 -10.75 -3.49
CA PHE A 406 -27.90 -12.02 -2.92
C PHE A 406 -29.11 -12.62 -3.64
N ASN A 407 -29.73 -11.87 -4.56
CA ASN A 407 -30.98 -12.25 -5.23
C ASN A 407 -32.05 -12.66 -4.20
N ALA A 408 -32.22 -11.82 -3.18
CA ALA A 408 -33.13 -12.01 -2.04
C ALA A 408 -33.66 -10.62 -1.62
N SER A 409 -34.88 -10.52 -1.08
CA SER A 409 -35.36 -9.23 -0.58
C SER A 409 -34.64 -8.84 0.71
N VAL A 410 -34.37 -7.56 0.91
CA VAL A 410 -33.64 -7.08 2.09
C VAL A 410 -34.52 -6.12 2.90
N GLU A 411 -34.59 -6.38 4.20
CA GLU A 411 -35.31 -5.52 5.15
C GLU A 411 -34.35 -5.09 6.25
N VAL A 412 -34.45 -3.82 6.64
CA VAL A 412 -33.56 -3.23 7.64
C VAL A 412 -34.42 -2.62 8.74
N TYR A 413 -34.29 -3.17 9.94
CA TYR A 413 -34.99 -2.73 11.13
C TYR A 413 -34.03 -2.16 12.15
N ARG A 414 -34.52 -1.22 12.96
CA ARG A 414 -33.87 -0.88 14.23
C ARG A 414 -34.44 -1.78 15.32
N GLU A 415 -33.56 -2.29 16.19
CA GLU A 415 -33.97 -2.98 17.40
C GLU A 415 -34.92 -2.10 18.22
N GLY A 416 -36.08 -2.65 18.59
CA GLY A 416 -37.12 -1.93 19.34
C GLY A 416 -38.11 -1.12 18.50
N ALA A 417 -38.06 -1.19 17.17
CA ALA A 417 -39.09 -0.59 16.32
C ALA A 417 -40.47 -1.24 16.54
N GLU A 418 -41.55 -0.46 16.45
CA GLU A 418 -42.93 -0.91 16.72
C GLU A 418 -43.39 -2.05 15.79
N GLU A 419 -43.00 -2.00 14.51
CA GLU A 419 -43.36 -3.01 13.49
C GLU A 419 -42.16 -3.90 13.10
N ILE A 420 -41.35 -4.30 14.08
CA ILE A 420 -40.19 -5.18 13.82
C ILE A 420 -40.62 -6.63 13.53
N TYR A 421 -40.15 -7.18 12.41
CA TYR A 421 -40.26 -8.61 12.12
C TYR A 421 -38.99 -9.32 12.62
N ASP A 422 -39.06 -10.00 13.77
CA ASP A 422 -37.93 -10.72 14.37
C ASP A 422 -38.32 -12.09 14.97
N PRO A 423 -38.57 -13.11 14.13
CA PRO A 423 -39.06 -14.43 14.58
C PRO A 423 -38.06 -15.23 15.43
N ARG A 424 -36.78 -14.82 15.48
CA ARG A 424 -35.71 -15.52 16.21
C ARG A 424 -35.02 -14.65 17.26
N ASN A 425 -35.58 -13.49 17.59
CA ASN A 425 -35.03 -12.52 18.55
C ASN A 425 -33.56 -12.13 18.24
N LYS A 426 -33.23 -12.02 16.95
CA LYS A 426 -31.90 -11.65 16.44
C LYS A 426 -31.59 -10.16 16.63
N ALA A 427 -32.60 -9.29 16.68
CA ALA A 427 -32.42 -7.87 16.96
C ALA A 427 -31.74 -7.63 18.31
N SER A 428 -32.05 -8.45 19.33
CA SER A 428 -31.41 -8.36 20.65
C SER A 428 -29.89 -8.56 20.63
N SER A 429 -29.36 -9.20 19.58
CA SER A 429 -27.92 -9.45 19.39
C SER A 429 -27.20 -8.41 18.55
N ALA A 430 -27.93 -7.46 17.94
CA ALA A 430 -27.33 -6.37 17.19
C ALA A 430 -26.50 -5.47 18.10
N LEU A 431 -25.34 -5.02 17.58
CA LEU A 431 -24.45 -4.07 18.24
C LEU A 431 -24.11 -2.93 17.27
N PRO A 432 -23.74 -1.75 17.78
CA PRO A 432 -23.23 -0.68 16.92
C PRO A 432 -22.09 -1.18 16.04
N LEU A 433 -22.14 -0.88 14.74
CA LEU A 433 -21.17 -1.31 13.72
C LEU A 433 -21.18 -2.83 13.46
N ARG A 434 -22.18 -3.55 13.96
CA ARG A 434 -22.34 -4.99 13.78
C ARG A 434 -23.82 -5.37 13.78
N PRO A 435 -24.49 -5.24 12.62
CA PRO A 435 -25.91 -5.53 12.53
C PRO A 435 -26.18 -7.01 12.83
N GLY A 436 -27.32 -7.28 13.46
CA GLY A 436 -27.88 -8.63 13.54
C GLY A 436 -28.33 -9.10 12.16
N ILE A 437 -28.16 -10.39 11.86
CA ILE A 437 -28.53 -10.98 10.58
C ILE A 437 -29.50 -12.13 10.82
N TYR A 438 -30.62 -12.13 10.08
CA TYR A 438 -31.53 -13.25 9.98
C TYR A 438 -31.80 -13.56 8.51
N LEU A 439 -31.62 -14.82 8.13
CA LEU A 439 -31.84 -15.32 6.78
C LEU A 439 -33.06 -16.24 6.80
N GLU A 440 -34.02 -15.99 5.91
CA GLU A 440 -35.25 -16.79 5.73
C GLU A 440 -35.22 -17.60 4.44
#